data_AF-A0A2N5SP10-F1
#
_entry.id   AF-A0A2N5SP10-F1
#
_cell.length_a   1.000
_cell.length_b   1.000
_cell.length_c   1.000
_cell.angle_alpha   90.00
_cell.angle_beta   90.00
_cell.angle_gamma   90.00
#
_symmetry.space_group_name_H-M   'P 1'
#
loop_
_entity.id
_entity.type
_entity.pdbx_description
1 polymer ?
#
loop_
_entity_poly.entity_id
_entity_poly.type
_entity_poly.pdbx_seq_one_letter_code
_entity_poly.pdbx_strand_id
1 'polypeptide(L)'
;MHDVDKHGIGKVVEMALESVNKDLKRPIHLSFDVDALDPSVAPSTGTPVRGGLTFREGHYICEAIYETGCLVALTSWKSTPSS
;
A
#
# COMPACT_ATOMS: atom_id res chain seq x y z
N MET A 1 9.86 3.92 -3.52
CA MET A 1 10.82 2.98 -2.91
C MET A 1 11.95 3.69 -2.20
N HIS A 2 12.66 4.65 -2.81
CA HIS A 2 13.71 5.41 -2.12
C HIS A 2 13.31 5.97 -0.74
N ASP A 3 12.12 6.58 -0.61
CA ASP A 3 11.66 7.09 0.69
C ASP A 3 11.32 5.99 1.69
N VAL A 4 10.84 4.84 1.20
CA VAL A 4 10.58 3.64 2.02
C VAL A 4 11.89 3.05 2.51
N ASP A 5 12.91 2.98 1.65
CA ASP A 5 14.24 2.50 2.00
C ASP A 5 14.92 3.42 3.03
N LYS A 6 14.68 4.72 2.92
CA LYS A 6 15.31 5.75 3.76
C LYS A 6 14.64 5.94 5.11
N HIS A 7 13.30 5.86 5.15
CA HIS A 7 12.51 6.23 6.33
C HIS A 7 11.72 5.05 6.92
N GLY A 8 11.67 3.91 6.23
CA GLY A 8 10.80 2.80 6.55
C GLY A 8 9.34 3.05 6.15
N ILE A 9 8.61 1.97 5.87
CA ILE A 9 7.21 2.08 5.41
C ILE A 9 6.31 2.79 6.42
N GLY A 10 6.55 2.60 7.72
CA GLY A 10 5.77 3.22 8.79
C GLY A 10 5.79 4.75 8.72
N LYS A 11 6.99 5.33 8.60
CA LYS A 11 7.11 6.79 8.53
C LYS A 11 6.53 7.35 7.24
N VAL A 12 6.68 6.62 6.13
CA VAL A 12 6.10 7.02 4.84
C VAL A 12 4.57 7.05 4.90
N VAL A 13 3.93 6.04 5.50
CA VAL A 13 2.47 6.00 5.68
C VAL A 13 2.00 7.13 6.59
N GLU A 14 2.71 7.39 7.69
CA GLU A 14 2.42 8.51 8.59
C GLU A 14 2.48 9.86 7.85
N MET A 15 3.57 10.13 7.13
CA MET A 15 3.73 11.35 6.33
C MET A 15 2.65 11.49 5.26
N ALA A 16 2.25 10.37 4.63
CA ALA A 16 1.16 10.37 3.67
C ALA A 16 -0.16 10.75 4.35
N LEU A 17 -0.53 10.09 5.45
CA LEU A 17 -1.75 10.37 6.20
C LEU A 17 -1.81 11.82 6.70
N GLU A 18 -0.71 12.35 7.23
CA GLU A 18 -0.60 13.76 7.63
C GLU A 18 -0.86 14.71 6.46
N SER A 19 -0.37 14.36 5.26
CA SER A 19 -0.56 15.18 4.06
C SER A 19 -1.98 15.14 3.52
N VAL A 20 -2.67 13.99 3.54
CA VAL A 20 -4.00 13.85 2.91
C VAL A 20 -5.17 14.05 3.89
N ASN A 21 -4.99 13.68 5.16
CA ASN A 21 -6.05 13.64 6.16
C ASN A 21 -5.51 13.84 7.58
N LYS A 22 -4.82 14.96 7.82
CA LYS A 22 -4.17 15.31 9.10
C LYS A 22 -5.04 15.09 10.34
N ASP A 23 -6.31 15.42 10.26
CA ASP A 23 -7.24 15.32 11.40
C ASP A 23 -7.98 13.97 11.48
N LEU A 24 -7.76 13.06 10.53
CA LEU A 24 -8.47 11.77 10.41
C LEU A 24 -10.01 11.92 10.49
N LYS A 25 -10.56 12.92 9.79
CA LYS A 25 -12.01 13.19 9.76
C LYS A 25 -12.67 12.85 8.44
N ARG A 26 -11.86 12.63 7.40
CA ARG A 26 -12.35 12.34 6.05
C ARG A 26 -12.33 10.84 5.79
N PRO A 27 -13.33 10.30 5.08
CA PRO A 27 -13.30 8.90 4.66
C PRO A 27 -12.09 8.66 3.75
N ILE A 28 -11.41 7.54 3.96
CA ILE A 28 -10.24 7.11 3.20
C ILE A 28 -10.66 5.97 2.27
N HIS A 29 -10.33 6.13 0.99
CA HIS A 29 -10.43 5.08 -0.02
C HIS A 29 -9.03 4.57 -0.35
N LEU A 30 -8.73 3.32 -0.02
CA LEU A 30 -7.44 2.70 -0.32
C LEU A 30 -7.50 1.99 -1.66
N SER A 31 -6.91 2.61 -2.69
CA SER A 31 -6.63 1.95 -3.96
C SER A 31 -5.26 1.28 -3.88
N PHE A 32 -5.23 -0.05 -3.83
CA PHE A 32 -3.99 -0.82 -3.70
C PHE A 32 -3.74 -1.62 -4.99
N ASP A 33 -2.71 -1.26 -5.74
CA ASP A 33 -2.31 -2.04 -6.92
C ASP A 33 -1.38 -3.17 -6.49
N VAL A 34 -1.69 -4.41 -6.92
CA VAL A 34 -0.92 -5.58 -6.48
C VAL A 34 0.47 -5.61 -7.13
N ASP A 35 0.69 -4.84 -8.19
CA ASP A 35 2.00 -4.64 -8.83
C ASP A 35 2.96 -3.75 -8.02
N ALA A 36 2.48 -3.10 -6.96
CA ALA A 36 3.32 -2.38 -6.02
C ALA A 36 4.15 -3.32 -5.13
N LEU A 37 3.72 -4.58 -4.98
CA LEU A 37 4.47 -5.61 -4.29
C LEU A 37 5.60 -6.13 -5.18
N ASP A 38 6.68 -6.60 -4.56
CA ASP A 38 7.73 -7.26 -5.29
C ASP A 38 7.18 -8.47 -6.08
N PRO A 39 7.64 -8.72 -7.31
CA PRO A 39 7.14 -9.83 -8.13
C PRO A 39 7.31 -11.22 -7.49
N SER A 40 8.19 -11.37 -6.51
CA SER A 40 8.28 -12.60 -5.70
C SER A 40 7.05 -12.85 -4.82
N VAL A 41 6.33 -11.79 -4.46
CA VAL A 41 5.08 -11.83 -3.68
C VAL A 41 3.86 -11.81 -4.61
N ALA A 42 3.90 -11.02 -5.68
CA ALA A 42 2.84 -10.92 -6.68
C ALA A 42 3.39 -11.21 -8.09
N PRO A 43 3.55 -12.49 -8.47
CA PRO A 43 4.14 -12.86 -9.77
C PRO A 43 3.18 -12.63 -10.95
N SER A 44 1.86 -12.61 -10.69
CA SER A 44 0.82 -12.54 -11.71
C SER A 44 0.30 -11.10 -11.87
N THR A 45 1.19 -10.19 -12.25
CA THR A 45 0.85 -8.80 -12.56
C THR A 45 1.19 -8.46 -14.00
N GLY A 46 0.39 -7.58 -14.60
CA GLY A 46 0.61 -7.15 -15.99
C GLY A 46 1.88 -6.30 -16.20
N THR A 47 2.53 -5.84 -15.12
CA THR A 47 3.72 -4.97 -15.19
C THR A 47 4.61 -5.15 -13.95
N PRO A 48 5.33 -6.27 -13.82
CA PRO A 48 6.17 -6.52 -12.65
C PRO A 48 7.35 -5.53 -12.60
N VAL A 49 7.48 -4.80 -11.48
CA VAL A 49 8.61 -3.88 -11.24
C VAL A 49 9.47 -4.45 -10.11
N ARG A 50 10.77 -4.62 -10.37
CA ARG A 50 11.72 -5.13 -9.36
C ARG A 50 11.96 -4.11 -8.25
N GLY A 51 12.11 -4.60 -7.02
CA GLY A 51 12.35 -3.75 -5.86
C GLY A 51 11.08 -3.09 -5.34
N GLY A 52 9.95 -3.78 -5.49
CA GLY A 52 8.67 -3.36 -4.92
C GLY A 52 8.60 -3.58 -3.41
N LEU A 53 7.44 -3.34 -2.84
CA LEU A 53 7.17 -3.56 -1.42
C LEU A 53 7.27 -5.04 -1.08
N THR A 54 7.88 -5.35 0.06
CA THR A 54 7.81 -6.69 0.64
C THR A 54 6.37 -6.99 1.10
N PHE A 55 6.05 -8.27 1.27
CA PHE A 55 4.74 -8.69 1.78
C PHE A 55 4.38 -8.01 3.10
N ARG A 56 5.36 -7.87 4.01
CA ARG A 56 5.15 -7.25 5.33
C ARG A 56 4.87 -5.76 5.22
N GLU A 57 5.52 -5.06 4.29
CA GLU A 57 5.29 -3.63 4.09
C GLU A 57 3.92 -3.38 3.47
N GLY A 58 3.52 -4.19 2.48
CA GLY A 58 2.17 -4.14 1.93
C GLY A 58 1.09 -4.40 3.00
N HIS A 59 1.30 -5.42 3.83
CA HIS A 59 0.40 -5.73 4.93
C HIS A 59 0.31 -4.59 5.96
N TYR A 60 1.46 -4.01 6.32
CA TYR A 60 1.52 -2.89 7.26
C TYR A 60 0.73 -1.67 6.75
N ILE A 61 0.78 -1.37 5.45
CA ILE A 61 -0.02 -0.27 4.88
C ILE A 61 -1.52 -0.53 5.15
N CYS A 62 -2.00 -1.74 4.91
CA CYS A 62 -3.40 -2.09 5.15
C CYS A 62 -3.77 -1.97 6.64
N GLU A 63 -2.92 -2.47 7.54
CA GLU A 63 -3.10 -2.35 8.99
C GLU A 63 -3.17 -0.88 9.43
N ALA A 64 -2.18 -0.07 9.05
CA ALA A 64 -2.09 1.33 9.44
C ALA A 64 -3.28 2.16 8.91
N ILE A 65 -3.74 1.90 7.68
CA ILE A 65 -4.92 2.58 7.13
C ILE A 65 -6.20 2.13 7.83
N TYR A 66 -6.33 0.84 8.17
CA TYR A 66 -7.47 0.34 8.93
C TYR A 66 -7.53 0.95 10.33
N GLU A 67 -6.40 1.07 11.02
CA GLU A 67 -6.31 1.67 12.37
C GLU A 67 -6.75 3.13 12.44
N THR A 68 -6.75 3.84 11.31
CA THR A 68 -7.27 5.22 11.26
C THR A 68 -8.78 5.33 11.56
N GLY A 69 -9.52 4.21 11.48
CA GLY A 69 -10.99 4.19 11.60
C GLY A 69 -11.74 4.91 10.48
N CYS A 70 -11.03 5.42 9.48
CA CYS A 70 -11.58 6.21 8.37
C CYS A 70 -11.71 5.41 7.07
N LEU A 71 -11.22 4.17 7.01
CA LEU A 71 -11.26 3.34 5.82
C LEU A 71 -12.71 2.97 5.48
N VAL A 72 -13.19 3.43 4.32
CA VAL A 72 -14.56 3.13 3.84
C VAL A 72 -14.61 2.13 2.70
N ALA A 73 -13.51 2.00 1.95
CA ALA A 73 -13.43 1.10 0.82
C ALA A 73 -11.98 0.78 0.46
N LEU A 74 -11.77 -0.45 0.03
CA LEU A 74 -10.52 -0.98 -0.50
C LEU A 74 -10.79 -1.51 -1.91
N THR A 75 -10.01 -1.04 -2.89
CA THR A 75 -10.05 -1.59 -4.25
C THR A 75 -8.67 -2.13 -4.60
N SER A 76 -8.60 -3.42 -4.90
CA SER A 76 -7.41 -4.05 -5.48
C SER A 76 -7.54 -4.15 -6.99
N TRP A 77 -6.51 -3.75 -7.73
CA TRP A 77 -6.47 -3.87 -9.19
C TRP A 77 -5.27 -4.72 -9.64
N LYS A 78 -5.35 -5.23 -10.88
CA LYS A 78 -4.30 -6.01 -11.59
C LYS A 78 -3.88 -7.37 -11.00
N SER A 79 -4.73 -8.06 -10.24
CA SER A 79 -4.52 -9.49 -10.00
C SER A 79 -4.99 -10.28 -11.24
N THR A 80 -4.07 -10.83 -12.03
CA THR A 80 -4.44 -11.84 -13.03
C THR A 80 -4.38 -13.23 -12.37
N PRO A 81 -5.42 -14.07 -12.47
CA PRO A 81 -5.33 -15.45 -12.00
C PRO A 81 -4.24 -16.16 -12.81
N SER A 82 -3.28 -16.78 -12.12
CA SER A 82 -2.40 -17.76 -12.71
C SER A 82 -3.22 -19.02 -13.01
N SER A 83 -3.48 -19.27 -14.30
CA SER A 83 -4.06 -20.51 -14.82
C SER A 83 -3.23 -21.73 -14.46
#